data_AF-A0A1M5MLZ0-F1
#
_entry.id   AF-A0A1M5MLZ0-F1
#
_cell.length_a   1.000
_cell.length_b   1.000
_cell.length_c   1.000
_cell.angle_alpha   90.00
_cell.angle_beta   90.00
_cell.angle_gamma   90.00
#
_symmetry.space_group_name_H-M   'P 1'
#
loop_
_entity.id
_entity.type
_entity.pdbx_description
1 polymer ?
#
loop_
_entity_poly.entity_id
_entity_poly.type
_entity_poly.pdbx_seq_one_letter_code
_entity_poly.pdbx_strand_id
1 'polypeptide(L)'
;MIRRSRPAMGSLMYFLGTLMLGLYFTFAAVQGDYGVFKRAEVNAEGRALSAELALLETEVARMENLTRRLSDTYLDLDLLDEQARDVLGLIRADEIVIN
;
A
#
# COMPACT_ATOMS: atom_id res chain seq x y z
N MET A 1 41.58 -11.95 -64.56
CA MET A 1 41.42 -12.81 -63.37
C MET A 1 40.18 -12.35 -62.60
N ILE A 2 39.07 -13.08 -62.66
CA ILE A 2 37.82 -12.68 -62.00
C ILE A 2 37.88 -13.17 -60.54
N ARG A 3 38.06 -12.23 -59.60
CA ARG A 3 38.05 -12.53 -58.16
C ARG A 3 36.61 -12.80 -57.74
N ARG A 4 36.26 -14.07 -57.55
CA ARG A 4 34.95 -14.48 -57.04
C ARG A 4 34.89 -14.14 -55.55
N SER A 5 34.26 -13.01 -55.23
CA SER A 5 33.96 -12.66 -53.84
C SER A 5 32.98 -13.68 -53.31
N ARG A 6 33.41 -14.53 -52.37
CA ARG A 6 32.50 -15.45 -51.68
C ARG A 6 31.51 -14.57 -50.92
N PRO A 7 30.19 -14.70 -51.10
CA PRO A 7 29.26 -13.89 -50.33
C PRO A 7 29.53 -14.15 -48.85
N ALA A 8 29.60 -13.07 -48.06
CA ALA A 8 29.89 -13.09 -46.63
C ALA A 8 28.68 -13.63 -45.83
N MET A 9 28.13 -14.76 -46.29
CA MET A 9 26.89 -15.35 -45.83
C MET A 9 27.01 -15.84 -44.39
N GLY A 10 28.19 -16.33 -43.98
CA GLY A 10 28.47 -16.70 -42.60
C GLY A 10 28.40 -15.53 -41.62
N SER A 11 29.00 -14.38 -41.96
CA SER A 11 28.91 -13.18 -41.10
C SER A 11 27.51 -12.59 -41.08
N LEU A 12 26.78 -12.67 -42.20
CA LEU A 12 25.39 -12.22 -42.25
C LEU A 12 24.49 -13.09 -41.36
N MET A 13 24.60 -14.41 -41.43
CA MET A 13 23.84 -15.32 -40.57
C MET A 13 24.21 -15.16 -39.09
N TYR A 14 25.49 -14.97 -38.79
CA TYR A 14 25.95 -14.68 -37.43
C TYR A 14 25.31 -13.39 -36.90
N PHE A 15 25.41 -12.30 -37.66
CA PHE A 15 24.83 -11.01 -37.26
C PHE A 15 23.32 -11.08 -37.09
N LEU A 16 22.62 -11.74 -38.03
CA LEU A 16 21.17 -11.92 -37.96
C LEU A 16 20.77 -12.77 -36.74
N GLY A 17 21.52 -13.83 -36.44
CA GLY A 17 21.31 -14.68 -35.27
C GLY A 17 21.51 -13.94 -33.96
N THR A 18 22.59 -13.18 -33.83
CA THR A 18 22.84 -12.34 -32.64
C THR A 18 21.79 -11.26 -32.47
N LEU A 19 21.35 -10.62 -33.58
CA LEU A 19 20.28 -9.62 -33.56
C LEU A 19 18.95 -10.22 -33.10
N MET A 20 18.58 -11.39 -33.63
CA MET A 20 17.35 -12.10 -33.22
C MET A 20 17.38 -12.51 -31.74
N LEU A 21 18.53 -13.01 -31.25
CA LEU A 21 18.71 -13.31 -29.83
C LEU A 21 18.58 -12.06 -28.96
N GLY A 22 19.21 -10.95 -29.36
CA GLY A 22 19.11 -9.67 -28.64
C GLY A 22 17.68 -9.15 -28.57
N LEU A 23 16.94 -9.24 -29.68
CA LEU A 23 15.52 -8.88 -29.72
C LEU A 23 14.66 -9.78 -28.84
N TYR A 24 14.88 -11.09 -28.87
CA TYR A 24 14.17 -12.04 -28.00
C TYR A 24 14.38 -11.72 -26.52
N PHE A 25 15.63 -11.51 -26.11
CA PHE A 25 15.92 -11.18 -24.70
C PHE A 25 15.36 -9.82 -24.30
N THR A 26 15.43 -8.82 -25.18
CA THR A 26 14.83 -7.50 -24.91
C THR A 26 13.31 -7.62 -24.76
N PHE A 27 12.67 -8.36 -25.65
CA PHE A 27 11.23 -8.63 -25.59
C PHE A 27 10.85 -9.39 -24.31
N ALA A 28 11.59 -10.45 -23.95
CA ALA A 28 11.37 -11.24 -22.75
C ALA A 28 11.62 -10.45 -21.46
N ALA A 29 12.60 -9.53 -21.45
CA ALA A 29 12.85 -8.65 -20.31
C ALA A 29 11.73 -7.62 -20.11
N VAL A 30 11.06 -7.22 -21.19
CA VAL A 30 9.94 -6.27 -21.15
C VAL A 30 8.64 -6.99 -20.80
N GLN A 31 8.28 -8.08 -21.50
CA GLN A 31 6.98 -8.74 -21.38
C GLN A 31 6.97 -10.02 -20.52
N GLY A 32 8.13 -10.52 -20.09
CA GLY A 32 8.20 -11.75 -19.31
C GLY A 32 7.69 -11.59 -17.88
N ASP A 33 7.41 -12.71 -17.22
CA ASP A 33 6.88 -12.78 -15.84
C ASP A 33 7.76 -12.07 -14.80
N TYR A 34 9.06 -11.91 -15.09
CA TYR A 34 10.04 -11.17 -14.28
C TYR A 34 10.39 -9.79 -14.84
N GLY A 35 9.62 -9.32 -15.82
CA GLY A 35 9.83 -8.04 -16.47
C GLY A 35 9.49 -6.86 -15.57
N VAL A 36 9.93 -5.67 -15.98
CA VAL A 36 9.79 -4.42 -15.21
C VAL A 36 8.32 -4.10 -14.89
N PHE A 37 7.39 -4.51 -15.77
CA PHE A 37 5.96 -4.32 -15.58
C PHE A 37 5.38 -5.13 -14.43
N LYS A 38 5.81 -6.39 -14.22
CA LYS A 38 5.29 -7.20 -13.10
C LYS A 38 5.69 -6.62 -11.76
N ARG A 39 6.91 -6.08 -11.66
CA ARG A 39 7.36 -5.37 -10.45
C ARG A 39 6.56 -4.10 -10.20
N ALA A 40 6.19 -3.36 -11.25
CA ALA A 40 5.35 -2.17 -11.12
C ALA A 40 3.93 -2.52 -10.63
N GLU A 41 3.34 -3.60 -11.16
CA GLU A 41 2.03 -4.12 -10.75
C GLU A 41 2.03 -4.56 -9.28
N VAL A 42 2.98 -5.42 -8.88
CA VAL A 42 3.10 -5.90 -7.50
C VAL A 42 3.31 -4.75 -6.52
N ASN A 43 4.13 -3.75 -6.88
CA ASN A 43 4.31 -2.57 -6.03
C ASN A 43 3.03 -1.72 -5.93
N ALA A 44 2.22 -1.64 -6.99
CA ALA A 44 0.96 -0.92 -6.96
C ALA A 44 -0.07 -1.64 -6.08
N GLU A 45 -0.19 -2.96 -6.24
CA GLU A 45 -1.04 -3.82 -5.41
C GLU A 45 -0.62 -3.76 -3.94
N GLY A 46 0.69 -3.83 -3.65
CA GLY A 46 1.23 -3.70 -2.30
C GLY A 46 0.90 -2.34 -1.65
N ARG A 47 0.92 -1.25 -2.41
CA ARG A 47 0.49 0.07 -1.91
C ARG A 47 -1.01 0.11 -1.60
N ALA A 48 -1.84 -0.50 -2.44
CA ALA A 48 -3.28 -0.56 -2.21
C ALA A 48 -3.61 -1.36 -0.95
N LEU A 49 -3.02 -2.55 -0.80
CA LEU A 49 -3.17 -3.40 0.39
C LEU A 49 -2.69 -2.71 1.66
N SER A 50 -1.57 -1.98 1.60
CA SER A 50 -1.07 -1.24 2.77
C SER A 50 -2.04 -0.13 3.22
N ALA A 51 -2.68 0.55 2.28
CA ALA A 51 -3.68 1.57 2.60
C ALA A 51 -4.94 0.96 3.21
N GLU A 52 -5.40 -0.19 2.69
CA GLU A 52 -6.53 -0.93 3.25
C GLU A 52 -6.23 -1.43 4.67
N LEU A 53 -5.03 -1.96 4.89
CA LEU A 53 -4.57 -2.39 6.21
C LEU A 53 -4.60 -1.24 7.21
N ALA A 54 -4.09 -0.06 6.86
CA ALA A 54 -4.09 1.10 7.75
C ALA A 54 -5.52 1.55 8.14
N LEU A 55 -6.48 1.44 7.22
CA LEU A 55 -7.90 1.72 7.51
C LEU A 55 -8.48 0.68 8.49
N LEU A 56 -8.20 -0.60 8.26
CA LEU A 56 -8.65 -1.68 9.13
C LEU A 56 -8.05 -1.58 10.54
N GLU A 57 -6.76 -1.26 10.66
CA GLU A 57 -6.11 -1.03 11.96
C GLU A 57 -6.76 0.12 12.74
N THR A 58 -7.12 1.20 12.04
CA THR A 58 -7.83 2.33 12.66
C THR A 58 -9.21 1.90 13.17
N GLU A 59 -9.92 1.07 12.41
CA GLU A 59 -11.23 0.56 12.80
C GLU A 59 -11.14 -0.41 13.99
N VAL A 60 -10.15 -1.30 13.98
CA VAL A 60 -9.88 -2.19 15.12
C VAL A 60 -9.58 -1.36 16.38
N ALA A 61 -8.69 -0.37 16.30
CA ALA A 61 -8.38 0.50 17.42
C ALA A 61 -9.62 1.23 17.97
N ARG A 62 -10.52 1.68 17.09
CA ARG A 62 -11.79 2.29 17.51
C ARG A 62 -12.69 1.28 18.23
N MET A 63 -12.85 0.08 17.68
CA MET A 63 -13.67 -0.98 18.29
C MET A 63 -13.10 -1.45 19.63
N GLU A 64 -11.77 -1.55 19.75
CA GLU A 64 -11.08 -1.87 21.01
C GLU A 64 -11.33 -0.78 22.06
N ASN A 65 -11.25 0.50 21.68
CA ASN A 65 -11.54 1.60 22.59
C ASN A 65 -13.01 1.58 23.07
N LEU A 66 -13.96 1.38 22.16
CA LEU A 66 -15.38 1.27 22.52
C LEU A 66 -15.65 0.06 23.43
N THR A 67 -15.07 -1.09 23.11
CA THR A 67 -15.20 -2.30 23.92
C THR A 67 -14.61 -2.08 25.31
N ARG A 68 -13.47 -1.40 25.40
CA ARG A 68 -12.85 -1.04 26.68
C ARG A 68 -13.76 -0.12 27.49
N ARG A 69 -14.34 0.90 26.87
CA ARG A 69 -15.30 1.84 27.49
C ARG A 69 -16.61 1.20 27.92
N LEU A 70 -17.02 0.12 27.25
CA LEU A 70 -18.19 -0.68 27.63
C LEU A 70 -17.89 -1.71 28.72
N SER A 71 -16.61 -1.98 29.03
CA SER A 71 -16.25 -2.96 30.04
C SER A 71 -16.49 -2.39 31.45
N ASP A 72 -17.15 -3.16 32.31
CA ASP A 72 -17.43 -2.81 33.71
C ASP A 72 -16.17 -2.47 34.55
N THR A 73 -14.98 -2.83 34.07
CA THR A 73 -13.69 -2.58 34.73
C THR A 73 -13.06 -1.24 34.35
N TYR A 74 -13.65 -0.49 33.41
CA TYR A 74 -13.15 0.81 32.96
C TYR A 74 -14.18 1.91 33.25
N LEU A 75 -14.13 2.42 34.49
CA LEU A 75 -14.90 3.58 34.92
C LEU A 75 -14.16 4.86 34.52
N ASP A 76 -14.60 5.49 33.44
CA ASP A 76 -14.11 6.81 33.03
C ASP A 76 -14.75 7.88 33.92
N LEU A 77 -14.03 8.28 34.97
CA LEU A 77 -14.49 9.24 35.97
C LEU A 77 -14.81 10.61 35.37
N ASP A 78 -14.16 10.99 34.27
CA ASP A 78 -14.42 12.26 33.58
C ASP A 78 -15.77 12.21 32.85
N LEU A 79 -16.08 11.09 32.21
CA LEU A 79 -17.38 10.84 31.57
C LEU A 79 -18.52 10.69 32.58
N LEU A 80 -18.23 10.15 33.76
CA LEU A 80 -19.19 10.10 34.88
C LEU A 80 -19.46 11.51 35.43
N ASP A 81 -18.42 12.35 35.57
CA ASP A 81 -18.56 13.74 35.99
C ASP A 81 -19.32 14.57 34.94
N GLU A 82 -19.07 14.35 33.64
CA GLU A 82 -19.79 14.99 32.55
C GLU A 82 -21.29 14.58 32.53
N GLN A 83 -21.61 13.28 32.62
CA GLN A 83 -23.00 12.85 32.73
C GLN A 83 -23.67 13.28 34.04
N ALA A 84 -22.94 13.34 35.16
CA ALA A 84 -23.47 13.86 36.41
C ALA A 84 -23.79 15.36 36.29
N ARG A 85 -22.95 16.15 35.62
CA ARG A 85 -23.23 17.56 35.33
C ARG A 85 -24.44 17.74 34.43
N ASP A 86 -24.56 16.95 33.36
CA ASP A 86 -25.62 17.08 32.36
C ASP A 86 -26.99 16.59 32.86
N VAL A 87 -27.01 15.45 33.58
CA VAL A 87 -28.26 14.83 34.08
C VAL A 87 -28.70 15.41 35.43
N LEU A 88 -27.76 15.64 36.36
CA LEU A 88 -28.09 16.08 37.72
C LEU A 88 -27.92 17.60 37.89
N GLY A 89 -27.45 18.33 36.88
CA GLY A 89 -27.18 19.75 37.00
C GLY A 89 -26.12 20.06 38.07
N LEU A 90 -25.20 19.11 38.30
CA LEU A 90 -24.14 19.20 39.32
C LEU A 90 -23.10 20.26 38.93
N ILE A 91 -23.48 21.53 39.01
CA ILE A 91 -22.53 22.64 39.10
C ILE A 91 -22.02 22.62 40.54
N ARG A 92 -20.70 22.58 40.71
CA ARG A 92 -20.06 22.84 42.00
C ARG A 92 -20.60 24.15 42.54
N ALA A 93 -20.96 24.21 43.83
CA ALA A 93 -21.57 25.39 44.47
C ALA A 93 -20.74 26.69 44.38
N ASP A 94 -19.56 26.61 43.76
CA ASP A 94 -18.48 27.57 43.65
C ASP A 94 -18.19 28.07 42.21
N GLU A 95 -18.91 27.63 41.17
CA GLU A 95 -18.76 28.18 39.79
C GLU A 95 -19.86 29.19 39.42
N ILE A 96 -19.46 30.45 39.15
CA ILE A 96 -20.32 31.55 38.71
C ILE A 96 -20.35 31.59 37.18
N VAL A 97 -21.53 31.39 36.58
CA VAL A 97 -21.78 31.70 35.17
C VAL A 97 -21.85 33.22 35.01
N ILE A 98 -20.83 33.80 34.36
CA ILE A 98 -20.89 35.20 33.91
C ILE A 98 -21.58 35.21 32.55
N ASN A 99 -22.74 35.88 32.47
CA ASN A 99 -23.42 36.24 31.23
C ASN A 99 -22.63 37.28 30.43
#